data_AF-K1TR79-F1
#
_entry.id   AF-K1TR79-F1
#
_cell.length_a   1.000
_cell.length_b   1.000
_cell.length_c   1.000
_cell.angle_alpha   90.00
_cell.angle_beta   90.00
_cell.angle_gamma   90.00
#
_symmetry.space_group_name_H-M   'P 1'
#
loop_
_entity.id
_entity.type
_entity.pdbx_description
1 polymer ?
#
loop_
_entity_poly.entity_id
_entity_poly.type
_entity_poly.pdbx_seq_one_letter_code
_entity_poly.pdbx_strand_id
1 'polypeptide(L)'
;MFDGMNVRVGVKRSVGEQLVIPKTAVVLRSGKQVVFTLKEGKAMWNYVHTGLENMEEYTITDGLEEGMEVITTGNVNLAHEAPVRVIKN
;
A
#
# COMPACT_ATOMS: atom_id res chain seq x y z
N MET A 1 6.20 -12.21 -22.05
CA MET A 1 6.05 -10.75 -21.78
C MET A 1 5.57 -10.66 -20.34
N PHE A 2 6.43 -10.25 -19.42
CA PHE A 2 6.10 -10.19 -18.00
C PHE A 2 5.84 -8.73 -17.66
N ASP A 3 4.61 -8.46 -17.23
CA ASP A 3 4.09 -7.14 -16.96
C ASP A 3 4.81 -6.52 -15.75
N GLY A 4 5.20 -5.26 -15.91
CA GLY A 4 6.19 -4.57 -15.08
C GLY A 4 5.64 -4.06 -13.74
N MET A 5 6.50 -4.03 -12.72
CA MET A 5 6.21 -3.45 -11.42
C MET A 5 6.86 -2.06 -11.34
N ASN A 6 6.04 -1.01 -11.28
CA ASN A 6 6.49 0.38 -11.21
C ASN A 6 6.24 0.90 -9.79
N VAL A 7 7.29 1.22 -9.03
CA VAL A 7 7.16 1.81 -7.68
C VAL A 7 7.69 3.23 -7.69
N ARG A 8 6.78 4.19 -7.63
CA ARG A 8 7.03 5.54 -7.13
C ARG A 8 5.80 6.00 -6.37
N VAL A 9 5.91 6.11 -5.05
CA VAL A 9 4.94 6.83 -4.23
C VAL A 9 5.67 8.00 -3.62
N GLY A 10 5.53 9.17 -4.24
CA GLY A 10 5.91 10.43 -3.62
C GLY A 10 4.74 10.91 -2.78
N VAL A 11 4.84 10.74 -1.45
CA VAL A 11 3.87 11.31 -0.52
C VAL A 11 4.12 12.81 -0.44
N LYS A 12 3.40 13.60 -1.24
CA LYS A 12 3.39 15.06 -1.09
C LYS A 12 2.14 15.69 -1.71
N ARG A 13 1.07 15.85 -0.91
CA ARG A 13 0.38 17.15 -0.79
C ARG A 13 -0.55 17.19 0.43
N SER A 14 -0.31 18.21 1.24
CA SER A 14 -1.03 18.54 2.46
C SER A 14 -2.49 18.90 2.17
N VAL A 15 -3.41 18.03 2.57
CA VAL A 15 -4.77 18.38 2.99
C VAL A 15 -4.95 17.74 4.37
N GLY A 16 -4.18 18.26 5.35
CA GLY A 16 -4.21 17.87 6.77
C GLY A 16 -3.76 16.43 7.05
N GLU A 17 -2.47 16.23 7.35
CA GLU A 17 -1.87 15.02 8.00
C GLU A 17 -2.45 13.63 7.64
N GLN A 18 -3.02 13.46 6.45
CA GLN A 18 -3.68 12.23 6.04
C GLN A 18 -2.91 11.58 4.90
N LEU A 19 -2.59 10.30 5.10
CA LEU A 19 -1.91 9.47 4.12
C LEU A 19 -2.88 9.12 3.00
N VAL A 20 -2.49 9.35 1.75
CA VAL A 20 -3.29 8.96 0.58
C VAL A 20 -2.57 7.82 -0.13
N ILE A 21 -3.30 6.76 -0.45
CA ILE A 21 -2.78 5.59 -1.15
C ILE A 21 -3.71 5.21 -2.30
N PRO A 22 -3.18 4.65 -3.40
CA PRO A 22 -4.03 4.22 -4.51
C PRO A 22 -4.92 3.04 -4.10
N LYS A 23 -6.13 2.93 -4.68
CA LYS A 23 -7.05 1.83 -4.36
C LYS A 23 -6.47 0.46 -4.65
N THR A 24 -5.60 0.37 -5.65
CA THR A 24 -4.88 -0.86 -6.02
C THR A 24 -4.00 -1.38 -4.89
N ALA A 25 -3.57 -0.54 -3.94
CA ALA A 25 -2.78 -0.94 -2.78
C ALA A 25 -3.58 -1.63 -1.68
N VAL A 26 -4.90 -1.40 -1.65
CA VAL A 26 -5.80 -1.95 -0.64
C VAL A 26 -6.29 -3.31 -1.09
N VAL A 27 -6.00 -4.34 -0.30
CA VAL A 27 -6.43 -5.72 -0.54
C VAL A 27 -7.53 -6.06 0.46
N LEU A 28 -8.63 -6.62 -0.04
CA LEU A 28 -9.69 -7.13 0.83
C LEU A 28 -9.37 -8.58 1.24
N ARG A 29 -9.14 -8.83 2.52
CA ARG A 29 -8.94 -10.17 3.09
C ARG A 29 -10.01 -10.44 4.13
N SER A 30 -10.83 -11.45 3.87
CA SER A 30 -11.91 -11.88 4.78
C SER A 30 -12.85 -10.72 5.19
N GLY A 31 -13.14 -9.82 4.24
CA GLY A 31 -13.98 -8.64 4.47
C GLY A 31 -13.30 -7.46 5.17
N LYS A 32 -12.00 -7.56 5.49
CA LYS A 32 -11.20 -6.47 6.06
C LYS A 32 -10.24 -5.88 5.04
N GLN A 33 -10.04 -4.57 5.11
CA GLN A 33 -9.05 -3.87 4.29
C GLN A 33 -7.65 -4.05 4.88
N VAL A 34 -6.74 -4.48 4.02
CA VAL A 34 -5.35 -4.79 4.38
C VAL A 34 -4.43 -4.16 3.35
N VAL A 35 -3.38 -3.49 3.82
CA VAL A 35 -2.32 -2.93 2.97
C VAL A 35 -1.01 -3.63 3.29
N PHE A 36 -0.28 -3.99 2.24
CA PHE A 36 1.06 -4.56 2.42
C PHE A 36 2.09 -3.45 2.44
N THR A 37 2.92 -3.41 3.48
CA THR A 37 4.10 -2.55 3.54
C THR A 37 5.36 -3.37 3.39
N LEU A 38 6.40 -2.74 2.87
CA LEU A 38 7.73 -3.30 2.85
C LEU A 38 8.43 -3.01 4.18
N LYS A 39 8.90 -4.07 4.84
CA LYS A 39 9.78 -3.98 5.99
C LYS A 39 10.94 -4.95 5.80
N GLU A 40 12.16 -4.43 5.73
CA GLU A 40 13.39 -5.24 5.65
C GLU A 40 13.38 -6.29 4.52
N GLY A 41 12.79 -5.98 3.36
CA GLY A 41 12.70 -6.94 2.25
C GLY A 41 11.58 -7.97 2.39
N LYS A 42 10.63 -7.75 3.29
CA LYS A 42 9.44 -8.60 3.48
C LYS A 42 8.16 -7.78 3.39
N ALA A 43 7.11 -8.43 2.93
CA ALA A 43 5.77 -7.86 2.87
C ALA A 43 5.06 -8.10 4.20
N MET A 44 4.83 -7.01 4.92
CA MET A 44 4.08 -6.98 6.17
C MET A 44 2.66 -6.53 5.88
N TRP A 45 1.67 -7.30 6.30
CA TRP A 45 0.29 -6.85 6.23
C TRP A 45 0.01 -5.81 7.32
N ASN A 46 -0.83 -4.83 7.03
CA ASN A 46 -1.29 -3.87 8.00
C ASN A 46 -2.79 -3.73 7.81
N TYR A 47 -3.54 -3.91 8.89
CA TYR A 47 -4.94 -3.58 8.87
C TYR A 47 -5.05 -2.07 8.84
N VAL A 48 -5.79 -1.56 7.86
CA VAL A 48 -5.94 -0.11 7.69
C VAL A 48 -7.41 0.26 7.77
N HIS A 49 -7.65 1.48 8.21
CA HIS A 49 -8.94 2.12 8.05
C HIS A 49 -8.84 3.19 6.96
N THR A 50 -9.65 3.04 5.91
CA THR A 50 -9.76 4.05 4.87
C THR A 50 -10.90 5.01 5.20
N GLY A 51 -10.66 6.30 5.04
CA GLY A 51 -11.66 7.36 5.16
C GLY A 51 -12.20 7.77 3.80
N LEU A 52 -11.92 9.02 3.41
CA LEU A 52 -12.35 9.56 2.12
C LEU A 52 -11.79 8.75 0.95
N GLU A 53 -12.60 8.60 -0.10
CA GLU A 53 -12.18 7.95 -1.33
C GLU A 53 -12.49 8.85 -2.52
N ASN A 54 -11.63 8.82 -3.54
CA ASN A 54 -11.90 9.41 -4.84
C ASN A 54 -12.03 8.28 -5.89
N MET A 55 -11.93 8.58 -7.19
CA MET A 55 -12.04 7.55 -8.22
C MET A 55 -10.83 6.58 -8.26
N GLU A 56 -9.65 7.01 -7.82
CA GLU A 56 -8.37 6.29 -8.00
C GLU A 56 -7.63 5.97 -6.68
N GLU A 57 -7.99 6.63 -5.58
CA GLU A 57 -7.25 6.65 -4.31
C GLU A 57 -8.18 6.59 -3.08
N TYR A 58 -7.61 6.11 -1.97
CA TYR A 58 -8.16 6.13 -0.62
C TYR A 58 -7.28 6.99 0.29
N THR A 59 -7.93 7.72 1.20
CA THR A 59 -7.28 8.31 2.35
C THR A 59 -7.23 7.31 3.49
N ILE A 60 -6.10 7.19 4.17
CA ILE A 60 -5.91 6.35 5.34
C ILE A 60 -6.08 7.21 6.58
N THR A 61 -6.97 6.77 7.47
CA THR A 61 -7.25 7.41 8.75
C THR A 61 -6.53 6.70 9.90
N ASP A 62 -6.22 5.41 9.75
CA ASP A 62 -5.53 4.61 10.78
C ASP A 62 -4.83 3.38 10.18
N GLY A 63 -3.77 2.90 10.83
CA GLY A 63 -3.07 1.65 10.49
C GLY A 63 -1.88 1.77 9.52
N LEU A 64 -1.51 2.98 9.11
CA LEU A 64 -0.25 3.27 8.41
C LEU A 64 0.38 4.55 8.97
N GLU A 65 1.70 4.61 8.92
CA GLU A 65 2.47 5.78 9.36
C GLU A 65 3.28 6.37 8.20
N GLU A 66 3.60 7.65 8.31
CA GLU A 66 4.49 8.33 7.37
C GLU A 66 5.86 7.65 7.33
N GLY A 67 6.40 7.45 6.13
CA GLY A 67 7.67 6.77 5.90
C GLY A 67 7.57 5.25 5.69
N MET A 68 6.39 4.65 5.88
CA MET A 68 6.18 3.26 5.47
C MET A 68 6.09 3.13 3.95
N GLU A 69 6.81 2.18 3.38
CA GLU A 69 6.75 1.88 1.95
C GLU A 69 5.56 0.95 1.67
N VAL A 70 4.55 1.44 0.95
CA VAL A 70 3.35 0.68 0.59
C VAL A 70 3.54 -0.07 -0.74
N ILE A 71 3.13 -1.34 -0.76
CA ILE A 71 3.15 -2.19 -1.93
C ILE A 71 1.80 -2.06 -2.66
N THR A 72 1.83 -1.41 -3.82
CA THR A 72 0.64 -1.09 -4.63
C THR A 72 0.37 -2.08 -5.75
N THR A 73 1.32 -2.96 -6.06
CA THR A 73 1.32 -3.86 -7.22
C THR A 73 1.68 -5.27 -6.80
N GLY A 74 1.01 -6.28 -7.35
CA GLY A 74 1.26 -7.70 -7.02
C GLY A 74 0.84 -8.11 -5.61
N ASN A 75 0.23 -7.20 -4.85
CA ASN A 75 -0.21 -7.36 -3.46
C ASN A 75 -1.33 -8.40 -3.26
N VAL A 76 -2.18 -8.64 -4.26
CA VAL A 76 -3.24 -9.66 -4.18
C VAL A 76 -2.68 -11.07 -3.98
N ASN A 77 -1.53 -11.36 -4.59
CA ASN A 77 -0.86 -12.67 -4.52
C ASN A 77 0.18 -12.75 -3.40
N LEU A 78 0.40 -11.68 -2.62
CA LEU A 78 1.34 -11.70 -1.51
C LEU A 78 0.77 -12.47 -0.32
N ALA A 79 1.55 -13.42 0.17
CA ALA A 79 1.35 -14.01 1.48
C ALA A 79 1.92 -13.10 2.58
N HIS A 80 1.45 -13.28 3.81
CA HIS A 80 2.08 -12.64 4.96
C HIS A 80 3.55 -13.07 5.06
N GLU A 81 4.46 -12.13 5.32
CA GLU A 81 5.92 -12.34 5.40
C GLU A 81 6.58 -12.79 4.09
N ALA A 82 5.89 -12.66 2.97
CA ALA A 82 6.47 -12.99 1.68
C ALA A 82 7.74 -12.14 1.43
N PRO A 83 8.85 -12.76 1.00
CA PRO A 83 10.04 -12.02 0.62
C PRO A 83 9.73 -11.19 -0.62
N VAL A 84 9.99 -9.89 -0.53
CA VAL A 84 9.74 -8.93 -1.61
C VAL A 84 10.98 -8.08 -1.81
N ARG A 85 11.27 -7.75 -3.06
CA ARG A 85 12.42 -6.92 -3.40
C ARG A 85 11.93 -5.66 -4.07
N VAL A 86 12.36 -4.51 -3.58
CA VAL A 86 12.11 -3.24 -4.27
C VAL A 86 12.88 -3.26 -5.57
N ILE A 87 12.13 -3.19 -6.68
CA ILE A 87 12.70 -3.03 -8.00
C ILE A 87 12.62 -1.53 -8.29
N LYS A 88 13.68 -0.78 -7.93
CA LYS A 88 13.82 0.62 -8.34
C LYS A 88 14.31 0.65 -9.78
N ASN A 89 13.53 1.26 -10.66
CA ASN A 89 13.94 1.59 -12.03
C ASN A 89 14.16 3.10 -12.13
#